data_AF-A0A0P4UR19-F1
#
_entry.id   AF-A0A0P4UR19-F1
#
_cell.length_a   1.000
_cell.length_b   1.000
_cell.length_c   1.000
_cell.angle_alpha   90.00
_cell.angle_beta   90.00
_cell.angle_gamma   90.00
#
_symmetry.space_group_name_H-M   'P 1'
#
loop_
_entity.id
_entity.type
_entity.pdbx_description
1 polymer ?
#
loop_
_entity_poly.entity_id
_entity_poly.type
_entity_poly.pdbx_seq_one_letter_code
_entity_poly.pdbx_strand_id
1 'polypeptide(L)'
;MSEQADPKATDLVMGAAMPPPINAVALGGVEGLRQRFALASLDQKRELLPLALNYHEVGIDFLIDAVSDAELIVRAEACELLAKVNSGKAESAIDRGIPLVPGDRVYGVYQSSVSYGDDWYYINCLVDEEEEEEDLWDDKPDFYRVGQTKEGKEFVYVSDVPQYDQSMSEYAYYHPSLIHYCIEQIAAEEAARAVYCNHFSNLYCEIHEIGETWAAPDINLRTWVETNKITVDAIFSEDQGGWGDHERQYRCSLLMSLHRQKQFNLLRELWDQLEYSPLGFVHECVIDRPCYLRLSNHHVRT
;
A
#
# COMPACT_ATOMS: atom_id res chain seq x y z
N MET A 1 -59.61 -6.52 46.15
CA MET A 1 -58.69 -5.79 47.04
C MET A 1 -57.29 -6.11 46.57
N SER A 2 -56.62 -5.13 46.00
CA SER A 2 -55.29 -5.27 45.38
C SER A 2 -54.27 -4.65 46.33
N GLU A 3 -53.30 -5.42 46.79
CA GLU A 3 -52.10 -4.86 47.44
C GLU A 3 -51.06 -4.62 46.35
N GLN A 4 -50.75 -3.34 46.14
CA GLN A 4 -49.71 -2.86 45.25
C GLN A 4 -48.47 -2.60 46.12
N ALA A 5 -47.43 -3.40 45.92
CA ALA A 5 -46.15 -3.22 46.61
C ALA A 5 -45.29 -2.23 45.82
N ASP A 6 -45.02 -1.06 46.41
CA ASP A 6 -44.06 -0.09 45.86
C ASP A 6 -42.61 -0.60 46.01
N PRO A 7 -41.77 -0.49 44.97
CA PRO A 7 -40.36 -0.88 45.05
C PRO A 7 -39.58 0.08 45.96
N LYS A 8 -38.75 -0.48 46.85
CA LYS A 8 -37.95 0.30 47.81
C LYS A 8 -36.63 0.76 47.16
N ALA A 9 -36.10 1.89 47.65
CA ALA A 9 -34.86 2.56 47.22
C ALA A 9 -33.54 1.76 47.34
N THR A 10 -33.62 0.45 47.58
CA THR A 10 -32.47 -0.48 47.64
C THR A 10 -32.45 -1.47 46.47
N ASP A 11 -33.37 -1.35 45.51
CA ASP A 11 -33.28 -1.98 44.18
C ASP A 11 -32.20 -1.31 43.30
N LEU A 12 -31.06 -0.98 43.92
CA LEU A 12 -29.85 -0.55 43.24
C LEU A 12 -29.28 -1.79 42.55
N VAL A 13 -29.68 -1.98 41.30
CA VAL A 13 -29.07 -2.98 40.41
C VAL A 13 -27.58 -2.61 40.31
N MET A 14 -26.74 -3.39 40.98
CA MET A 14 -25.29 -3.31 40.84
C MET A 14 -24.94 -3.59 39.37
N GLY A 15 -24.70 -2.53 38.61
CA GLY A 15 -24.19 -2.61 37.25
C GLY A 15 -22.79 -3.21 37.28
N ALA A 16 -22.72 -4.52 37.10
CA ALA A 16 -21.46 -5.22 36.92
C ALA A 16 -20.71 -4.62 35.73
N ALA A 17 -19.40 -4.45 35.92
CA ALA A 17 -18.42 -3.97 34.95
C ALA A 17 -18.27 -4.95 33.77
N MET A 18 -19.29 -5.05 32.91
CA MET A 18 -19.16 -5.62 31.57
C MET A 18 -19.45 -4.52 30.56
N PRO A 19 -18.58 -4.33 29.54
CA PRO A 19 -18.92 -3.45 28.43
C PRO A 19 -20.27 -3.89 27.86
N PRO A 20 -21.21 -2.96 27.62
CA PRO A 20 -22.54 -3.33 27.17
C PRO A 20 -22.44 -4.14 25.86
N PRO A 21 -23.24 -5.20 25.70
CA PRO A 21 -23.27 -5.98 24.47
C PRO A 21 -23.47 -5.05 23.26
N ILE A 22 -22.87 -5.38 22.12
CA ILE A 22 -22.93 -4.58 20.88
C ILE A 22 -24.39 -4.28 20.44
N ASN A 23 -25.36 -5.08 20.91
CA ASN A 23 -26.80 -4.93 20.65
C ASN A 23 -27.62 -4.38 21.85
N ALA A 24 -26.98 -3.96 22.94
CA ALA A 24 -27.69 -3.36 24.06
C ALA A 24 -28.15 -1.94 23.69
N VAL A 25 -29.47 -1.78 23.64
CA VAL A 25 -30.16 -0.49 23.49
C VAL A 25 -29.90 0.34 24.76
N ALA A 26 -28.77 1.05 24.80
CA ALA A 26 -28.49 2.05 25.82
C ALA A 26 -27.96 3.29 25.09
N LEU A 27 -28.82 4.32 25.04
CA LEU A 27 -28.70 5.60 24.30
C LEU A 27 -28.92 5.48 22.79
N GLY A 28 -30.18 5.34 22.38
CA GLY A 28 -30.60 5.29 20.98
C GLY A 28 -30.37 6.63 20.27
N GLY A 29 -29.29 6.73 19.51
CA GLY A 29 -28.94 7.94 18.77
C GLY A 29 -27.44 7.99 18.44
N VAL A 30 -27.02 9.07 17.79
CA VAL A 30 -25.60 9.35 17.52
C VAL A 30 -24.78 9.42 18.82
N GLU A 31 -25.40 9.81 19.94
CA GLU A 31 -24.70 9.93 21.21
C GLU A 31 -24.31 8.56 21.78
N GLY A 32 -25.18 7.55 21.64
CA GLY A 32 -24.80 6.18 21.96
C GLY A 32 -23.74 5.63 21.01
N LEU A 33 -23.77 6.04 19.73
CA LEU A 33 -22.70 5.71 18.79
C LEU A 33 -21.36 6.30 19.24
N ARG A 34 -21.32 7.58 19.64
CA ARG A 34 -20.13 8.25 20.19
C ARG A 34 -19.56 7.54 21.40
N GLN A 35 -20.41 7.19 22.36
CA GLN A 35 -19.96 6.49 23.57
C GLN A 35 -19.40 5.11 23.26
N ARG A 36 -20.06 4.33 22.38
CA ARG A 36 -19.55 3.03 21.95
C ARG A 36 -18.22 3.17 21.20
N PHE A 37 -18.12 4.16 20.32
CA PHE A 37 -16.91 4.41 19.53
C PHE A 37 -15.72 4.81 20.40
N ALA A 38 -15.93 5.64 21.43
CA ALA A 38 -14.87 6.06 22.35
C ALA A 38 -14.29 4.90 23.18
N LEU A 39 -15.08 3.85 23.43
CA LEU A 39 -14.68 2.67 24.21
C LEU A 39 -14.35 1.45 23.33
N ALA A 40 -14.51 1.57 22.01
CA ALA A 40 -14.34 0.48 21.07
C ALA A 40 -12.86 0.16 20.81
N SER A 41 -12.58 -1.12 20.60
CA SER A 41 -11.34 -1.57 19.97
C SER A 41 -11.26 -1.08 18.51
N LEU A 42 -10.08 -1.17 17.90
CA LEU A 42 -9.85 -0.72 16.53
C LEU A 42 -10.86 -1.32 15.54
N ASP A 43 -11.01 -2.65 15.53
CA ASP A 43 -11.94 -3.35 14.65
C ASP A 43 -13.39 -2.91 14.89
N GLN A 44 -13.77 -2.75 16.16
CA GLN A 44 -15.11 -2.25 16.52
C GLN A 44 -15.32 -0.81 16.07
N LYS A 45 -14.31 0.06 16.14
CA LYS A 45 -14.41 1.44 15.61
C LYS A 45 -14.72 1.42 14.12
N ARG A 46 -13.99 0.60 13.35
CA ARG A 46 -14.21 0.42 11.90
C ARG A 46 -15.64 -0.05 11.61
N GLU A 47 -16.16 -1.00 12.37
CA GLU A 47 -17.54 -1.48 12.23
C GLU A 47 -18.60 -0.41 12.58
N LEU A 48 -18.28 0.51 13.50
CA LEU A 48 -19.19 1.56 13.94
C LEU A 48 -19.24 2.77 12.99
N LEU A 49 -18.17 3.08 12.26
CA LEU A 49 -18.11 4.26 11.37
C LEU A 49 -19.25 4.28 10.33
N PRO A 50 -19.54 3.20 9.58
CA PRO A 50 -20.62 3.20 8.59
C PRO A 50 -22.01 3.46 9.18
N LEU A 51 -22.22 3.11 10.46
CA LEU A 51 -23.50 3.34 11.14
C LEU A 51 -23.82 4.83 11.30
N ALA A 52 -22.80 5.70 11.28
CA ALA A 52 -22.97 7.13 11.33
C ALA A 52 -23.86 7.66 10.20
N LEU A 53 -23.79 7.05 9.00
CA LEU A 53 -24.57 7.47 7.83
C LEU A 53 -26.09 7.38 8.06
N ASN A 54 -26.54 6.55 9.00
CA ASN A 54 -27.96 6.43 9.37
C ASN A 54 -28.49 7.65 10.17
N TYR A 55 -27.59 8.54 10.63
CA TYR A 55 -27.91 9.72 11.44
C TYR A 55 -27.84 11.02 10.65
N HIS A 56 -27.82 10.96 9.31
CA HIS A 56 -27.84 12.12 8.40
C HIS A 56 -26.75 13.16 8.77
N GLU A 57 -27.10 14.44 8.85
CA GLU A 57 -26.18 15.54 9.18
C GLU A 57 -25.39 15.32 10.47
N VAL A 58 -26.04 14.80 11.53
CA VAL A 58 -25.36 14.56 12.80
C VAL A 58 -24.39 13.37 12.71
N GLY A 59 -24.66 12.45 11.79
CA GLY A 59 -23.76 11.39 11.40
C GLY A 59 -22.52 11.89 10.64
N ILE A 60 -22.70 12.87 9.76
CA ILE A 60 -21.58 13.54 9.06
C ILE A 60 -20.68 14.22 10.10
N ASP A 61 -21.26 14.90 11.08
CA ASP A 61 -20.50 15.56 12.17
C ASP A 61 -19.68 14.54 12.97
N PHE A 62 -20.27 13.38 13.25
CA PHE A 62 -19.55 12.28 13.87
C PHE A 62 -18.36 11.79 13.04
N LEU A 63 -18.54 11.62 11.72
CA LEU A 63 -17.44 11.21 10.84
C LEU A 63 -16.34 12.28 10.76
N ILE A 64 -16.70 13.56 10.76
CA ILE A 64 -15.73 14.67 10.79
C ILE A 64 -14.92 14.63 12.08
N ASP A 65 -15.54 14.35 13.22
CA ASP A 65 -14.80 14.17 14.47
C ASP A 65 -13.84 12.96 14.39
N ALA A 66 -14.27 11.87 13.74
CA ALA A 66 -13.45 10.66 13.57
C ALA A 66 -12.25 10.85 12.62
N VAL A 67 -12.24 11.88 11.76
CA VAL A 67 -11.07 12.28 10.97
C VAL A 67 -9.91 12.74 11.86
N SER A 68 -10.16 13.04 13.15
CA SER A 68 -9.14 13.37 14.14
C SER A 68 -8.87 12.24 15.14
N ASP A 69 -9.29 11.00 14.86
CA ASP A 69 -9.01 9.86 15.74
C ASP A 69 -7.50 9.59 15.86
N ALA A 70 -7.09 8.93 16.94
CA ALA A 70 -5.69 8.59 17.17
C ALA A 70 -5.16 7.57 16.16
N GLU A 71 -6.03 6.69 15.66
CA GLU A 71 -5.66 5.60 14.77
C GLU A 71 -5.79 6.02 13.29
N LEU A 72 -4.70 5.91 12.52
CA LEU A 72 -4.67 6.32 11.11
C LEU A 72 -5.77 5.67 10.26
N ILE A 73 -5.97 4.36 10.44
CA ILE A 73 -6.98 3.60 9.69
C ILE A 73 -8.41 4.11 9.96
N VAL A 74 -8.69 4.57 11.19
CA VAL A 74 -9.99 5.14 11.56
C VAL A 74 -10.20 6.49 10.86
N ARG A 75 -9.17 7.34 10.85
CA ARG A 75 -9.20 8.62 10.12
C ARG A 75 -9.44 8.42 8.63
N ALA A 76 -8.74 7.44 8.04
CA ALA A 76 -8.86 7.10 6.63
C ALA A 76 -10.25 6.61 6.25
N GLU A 77 -10.81 5.66 7.00
CA GLU A 77 -12.17 5.17 6.75
C GLU A 77 -13.22 6.26 6.93
N ALA A 78 -13.05 7.15 7.91
CA ALA A 78 -13.92 8.31 8.07
C ALA A 78 -13.86 9.23 6.83
N CYS A 79 -12.66 9.52 6.32
CA CYS A 79 -12.48 10.28 5.08
C CYS A 79 -13.13 9.59 3.87
N GLU A 80 -12.97 8.27 3.72
CA GLU A 80 -13.60 7.52 2.62
C GLU A 80 -15.12 7.54 2.69
N LEU A 81 -15.69 7.42 3.89
CA LEU A 81 -17.14 7.52 4.09
C LEU A 81 -17.63 8.94 3.78
N LEU A 82 -16.92 9.97 4.23
CA LEU A 82 -17.23 11.37 3.92
C LEU A 82 -17.17 11.64 2.40
N ALA A 83 -16.20 11.07 1.68
CA ALA A 83 -16.07 11.21 0.23
C ALA A 83 -17.26 10.64 -0.56
N LYS A 84 -17.99 9.68 0.04
CA LYS A 84 -19.20 9.07 -0.56
C LYS A 84 -20.47 9.88 -0.28
N VAL A 85 -20.41 10.85 0.63
CA VAL A 85 -21.55 11.69 1.01
C VAL A 85 -21.55 12.96 0.16
N ASN A 86 -22.67 13.23 -0.53
CA ASN A 86 -22.86 14.47 -1.28
C ASN A 86 -23.26 15.63 -0.35
N SER A 87 -22.30 16.12 0.45
CA SER A 87 -22.47 17.25 1.36
C SER A 87 -21.26 18.17 1.27
N GLY A 88 -21.50 19.47 1.09
CA GLY A 88 -20.42 20.47 1.07
C GLY A 88 -19.62 20.51 2.38
N LYS A 89 -20.25 20.11 3.50
CA LYS A 89 -19.56 19.97 4.80
C LYS A 89 -18.58 18.80 4.77
N ALA A 90 -18.99 17.65 4.23
CA ALA A 90 -18.15 16.48 4.08
C ALA A 90 -16.97 16.77 3.13
N GLU A 91 -17.25 17.39 1.97
CA GLU A 91 -16.22 17.79 1.01
C GLU A 91 -15.18 18.74 1.62
N SER A 92 -15.63 19.73 2.40
CA SER A 92 -14.73 20.68 3.05
C SER A 92 -13.88 20.03 4.15
N ALA A 93 -14.40 18.99 4.81
CA ALA A 93 -13.66 18.30 5.87
C ALA A 93 -12.50 17.43 5.35
N ILE A 94 -12.57 17.00 4.09
CA ILE A 94 -11.57 16.11 3.47
C ILE A 94 -10.80 16.79 2.32
N ASP A 95 -10.95 18.10 2.14
CA ASP A 95 -10.37 18.86 1.02
C ASP A 95 -8.84 18.74 0.93
N ARG A 96 -8.18 18.60 2.08
CA ARG A 96 -6.73 18.43 2.19
C ARG A 96 -6.28 16.97 2.06
N GLY A 97 -7.17 16.00 2.24
CA GLY A 97 -6.87 14.57 2.30
C GLY A 97 -6.97 13.99 3.72
N ILE A 98 -6.43 12.79 3.93
CA ILE A 98 -6.43 12.12 5.22
C ILE A 98 -5.36 12.78 6.11
N PRO A 99 -5.69 13.34 7.28
CA PRO A 99 -4.70 13.96 8.14
C PRO A 99 -3.74 12.91 8.71
N LEU A 100 -2.45 13.21 8.62
CA LEU A 100 -1.36 12.41 9.15
C LEU A 100 -0.71 13.15 10.32
N VAL A 101 -0.30 12.41 11.33
CA VAL A 101 0.44 12.90 12.51
C VAL A 101 1.81 12.23 12.60
N PRO A 102 2.78 12.84 13.30
CA PRO A 102 4.08 12.21 13.49
C PRO A 102 3.97 10.82 14.10
N GLY A 103 4.70 9.86 13.53
CA GLY A 103 4.68 8.44 13.92
C GLY A 103 3.70 7.58 13.13
N ASP A 104 2.79 8.18 12.36
CA ASP A 104 1.99 7.44 11.39
C ASP A 104 2.89 6.73 10.37
N ARG A 105 2.43 5.57 9.91
CA ARG A 105 3.10 4.80 8.87
C ARG A 105 2.22 4.73 7.63
N VAL A 106 2.81 5.03 6.49
CA VAL A 106 2.22 4.80 5.17
C VAL A 106 3.18 3.96 4.35
N TYR A 107 2.64 3.11 3.49
CA TYR A 107 3.40 2.12 2.75
C TYR A 107 3.34 2.48 1.27
N GLY A 108 4.45 2.97 0.72
CA GLY A 108 4.58 3.24 -0.70
C GLY A 108 4.75 1.94 -1.47
N VAL A 109 3.91 1.70 -2.46
CA VAL A 109 4.01 0.58 -3.40
C VAL A 109 4.77 1.05 -4.62
N TYR A 110 5.94 0.47 -4.86
CA TYR A 110 6.81 0.85 -5.96
C TYR A 110 6.88 -0.26 -7.01
N GLN A 111 7.02 0.16 -8.26
CA GLN A 111 7.48 -0.68 -9.35
C GLN A 111 8.97 -0.39 -9.56
N SER A 112 9.79 -1.43 -9.55
CA SER A 112 11.22 -1.28 -9.79
C SER A 112 11.49 -0.77 -11.20
N SER A 113 12.56 -0.02 -11.34
CA SER A 113 13.03 0.43 -12.64
C SER A 113 13.82 -0.69 -13.29
N VAL A 114 13.73 -0.80 -14.61
CA VAL A 114 14.43 -1.82 -15.38
C VAL A 114 15.17 -1.12 -16.49
N SER A 115 16.49 -1.18 -16.45
CA SER A 115 17.40 -0.57 -17.41
C SER A 115 18.29 -1.62 -18.05
N TYR A 116 18.59 -1.48 -19.34
CA TYR A 116 19.46 -2.41 -20.05
C TYR A 116 20.19 -1.73 -21.21
N GLY A 117 21.35 -2.29 -21.54
CA GLY A 117 22.12 -1.99 -22.73
C GLY A 117 22.55 -3.27 -23.44
N ASP A 118 23.46 -3.15 -24.39
CA ASP A 118 23.88 -4.28 -25.25
C ASP A 118 24.48 -5.47 -24.46
N ASP A 119 25.05 -5.22 -23.26
CA ASP A 119 25.73 -6.21 -22.43
C ASP A 119 25.46 -6.09 -20.93
N TRP A 120 24.52 -5.23 -20.51
CA TRP A 120 24.21 -5.02 -19.10
C TRP A 120 22.70 -4.89 -18.85
N TYR A 121 22.30 -5.22 -17.63
CA TYR A 121 20.93 -5.09 -17.14
C TYR A 121 20.96 -4.69 -15.66
N TYR A 122 20.07 -3.79 -15.26
CA TYR A 122 19.96 -3.26 -13.91
C TYR A 122 18.50 -3.17 -13.49
N ILE A 123 18.18 -3.74 -12.31
CA ILE A 123 16.91 -3.49 -11.63
C ILE A 123 17.21 -2.56 -10.47
N ASN A 124 16.65 -1.35 -10.52
CA ASN A 124 16.67 -0.50 -9.34
C ASN A 124 15.41 -0.75 -8.51
N CYS A 125 15.61 -1.18 -7.27
CA CYS A 125 14.55 -1.33 -6.26
C CYS A 125 14.86 -0.54 -4.97
N LEU A 126 15.81 0.37 -5.02
CA LEU A 126 16.22 1.16 -3.86
C LEU A 126 15.56 2.53 -3.94
N VAL A 127 14.82 2.88 -2.89
CA VAL A 127 14.26 4.24 -2.70
C VAL A 127 15.29 5.13 -2.00
N ASP A 128 16.11 4.53 -1.15
CA ASP A 128 17.15 5.19 -0.36
C ASP A 128 18.52 4.60 -0.72
N GLU A 129 19.06 4.90 -1.90
CA GLU A 129 20.49 4.70 -2.10
C GLU A 129 21.21 5.70 -1.16
N GLU A 130 21.82 5.18 -0.10
CA GLU A 130 22.67 5.92 0.83
C GLU A 130 23.84 6.51 0.03
N GLU A 131 23.67 7.77 -0.38
CA GLU A 131 24.63 8.86 -0.43
C GLU A 131 26.11 8.49 -0.26
N GLU A 132 26.69 7.76 -1.22
CA GLU A 132 28.14 7.84 -1.47
C GLU A 132 28.48 8.81 -2.62
N GLU A 133 27.49 9.30 -3.37
CA GLU A 133 27.65 10.32 -4.42
C GLU A 133 26.80 11.59 -4.14
N GLU A 134 27.08 12.29 -3.04
CA GLU A 134 26.40 13.53 -2.63
C GLU A 134 26.49 14.70 -3.64
N ASP A 135 27.37 14.64 -4.65
CA ASP A 135 27.71 15.83 -5.45
C ASP A 135 26.99 15.96 -6.81
N LEU A 136 26.20 14.97 -7.25
CA LEU A 136 25.65 14.96 -8.62
C LEU A 136 24.12 15.03 -8.75
N TRP A 137 23.35 14.90 -7.65
CA TRP A 137 21.89 14.78 -7.72
C TRP A 137 21.18 15.59 -6.65
N ASP A 138 21.34 16.92 -6.70
CA ASP A 138 20.85 17.90 -5.70
C ASP A 138 19.30 18.05 -5.64
N ASP A 139 18.55 17.29 -6.45
CA ASP A 139 17.08 17.35 -6.55
C ASP A 139 16.41 15.99 -6.24
N LYS A 140 16.70 15.39 -5.08
CA LYS A 140 15.84 14.28 -4.59
C LYS A 140 14.41 14.84 -4.45
N PRO A 141 13.40 14.22 -5.10
CA PRO A 141 12.05 14.73 -5.03
C PRO A 141 11.57 14.69 -3.57
N ASP A 142 11.25 15.87 -3.02
CA ASP A 142 10.76 15.99 -1.65
C ASP A 142 9.54 15.08 -1.45
N PHE A 143 9.66 14.15 -0.51
CA PHE A 143 8.55 13.30 -0.06
C PHE A 143 7.34 14.14 0.37
N TYR A 144 7.61 15.30 0.98
CA TYR A 144 6.61 16.27 1.39
C TYR A 144 6.39 17.34 0.32
N ARG A 145 5.13 17.64 0.06
CA ARG A 145 4.72 18.64 -0.92
C ARG A 145 3.95 19.76 -0.25
N VAL A 146 3.99 20.95 -0.84
CA VAL A 146 3.18 22.08 -0.39
C VAL A 146 2.01 22.29 -1.34
N GLY A 147 0.80 22.32 -0.79
CA GLY A 147 -0.43 22.58 -1.51
C GLY A 147 -1.13 23.83 -0.97
N GLN A 148 -2.10 24.35 -1.71
CA GLN A 148 -2.93 25.46 -1.28
C GLN A 148 -4.40 25.07 -1.28
N THR A 149 -5.11 25.44 -0.21
CA THR A 149 -6.57 25.33 -0.11
C THR A 149 -7.25 26.32 -1.06
N LYS A 150 -8.56 26.17 -1.28
CA LYS A 150 -9.36 27.16 -2.06
C LYS A 150 -9.27 28.59 -1.50
N GLU A 151 -8.98 28.73 -0.21
CA GLU A 151 -8.79 30.01 0.48
C GLU A 151 -7.35 30.55 0.38
N GLY A 152 -6.45 29.85 -0.33
CA GLY A 152 -5.04 30.23 -0.47
C GLY A 152 -4.17 29.90 0.73
N LYS A 153 -4.67 29.16 1.73
CA LYS A 153 -3.86 28.70 2.87
C LYS A 153 -3.00 27.51 2.45
N GLU A 154 -1.71 27.59 2.75
CA GLU A 154 -0.75 26.52 2.50
C GLU A 154 -0.93 25.35 3.49
N PHE A 155 -0.64 24.14 3.03
CA PHE A 155 -0.56 22.94 3.86
C PHE A 155 0.43 21.95 3.24
N VAL A 156 0.98 21.07 4.08
CA VAL A 156 1.92 20.02 3.66
C VAL A 156 1.18 18.72 3.40
N TYR A 157 1.50 18.01 2.32
CA TYR A 157 0.90 16.73 1.99
C TYR A 157 1.89 15.76 1.35
N VAL A 158 1.56 14.47 1.41
CA VAL A 158 2.20 13.39 0.66
C VAL A 158 1.19 12.89 -0.37
N SER A 159 1.64 12.57 -1.59
CA SER A 159 0.75 12.08 -2.64
C SER A 159 1.42 11.07 -3.54
N ASP A 160 0.63 10.10 -3.98
CA ASP A 160 0.94 9.12 -5.01
C ASP A 160 0.90 9.68 -6.43
N VAL A 161 0.34 10.87 -6.65
CA VAL A 161 0.32 11.50 -7.98
C VAL A 161 1.75 11.90 -8.34
N PRO A 162 2.32 11.46 -9.48
CA PRO A 162 3.62 11.93 -9.93
C PRO A 162 3.60 13.46 -10.08
N GLN A 163 4.58 14.14 -9.47
CA GLN A 163 4.67 15.60 -9.49
C GLN A 163 5.11 16.11 -10.87
N TYR A 164 5.86 15.28 -11.56
CA TYR A 164 6.33 15.47 -12.91
C TYR A 164 5.96 14.26 -13.74
N ASP A 165 5.71 14.48 -15.02
CA ASP A 165 5.81 13.42 -16.00
C ASP A 165 7.28 12.96 -16.00
N GLN A 166 7.59 11.96 -15.16
CA GLN A 166 8.94 11.42 -15.04
C GLN A 166 9.48 10.98 -16.40
N SER A 167 8.62 10.75 -17.42
CA SER A 167 9.07 10.50 -18.79
C SER A 167 9.99 11.58 -19.38
N MET A 168 10.05 12.79 -18.78
CA MET A 168 10.84 13.90 -19.28
C MET A 168 12.27 13.99 -18.74
N SER A 169 12.65 13.23 -17.70
CA SER A 169 14.06 13.19 -17.27
C SER A 169 14.77 12.05 -17.99
N GLU A 170 15.96 12.34 -18.52
CA GLU A 170 16.87 11.34 -19.12
C GLU A 170 17.36 10.28 -18.12
N TYR A 171 16.85 10.29 -16.88
CA TYR A 171 17.23 9.39 -15.79
C TYR A 171 16.04 8.70 -15.12
N ALA A 172 14.81 8.96 -15.54
CA ALA A 172 13.64 8.35 -14.91
C ALA A 172 13.60 6.82 -14.99
N TYR A 173 14.31 6.23 -15.96
CA TYR A 173 14.43 4.77 -16.06
C TYR A 173 15.36 4.17 -15.00
N TYR A 174 16.12 4.97 -14.24
CA TYR A 174 16.96 4.49 -13.13
C TYR A 174 16.26 4.48 -11.77
N HIS A 175 15.07 5.05 -11.65
CA HIS A 175 14.40 5.16 -10.35
C HIS A 175 13.12 4.32 -10.29
N PRO A 176 12.88 3.62 -9.16
CA PRO A 176 11.60 2.99 -8.92
C PRO A 176 10.44 3.98 -9.08
N SER A 177 9.39 3.57 -9.77
CA SER A 177 8.17 4.36 -9.94
C SER A 177 7.21 4.09 -8.78
N LEU A 178 6.87 5.11 -8.00
CA LEU A 178 5.80 5.02 -7.01
C LEU A 178 4.47 4.78 -7.74
N ILE A 179 3.78 3.70 -7.41
CA ILE A 179 2.47 3.36 -7.96
C ILE A 179 1.36 3.97 -7.12
N HIS A 180 1.38 3.75 -5.80
CA HIS A 180 0.45 4.38 -4.85
C HIS A 180 0.90 4.19 -3.40
N TYR A 181 0.22 4.87 -2.47
CA TYR A 181 0.35 4.63 -1.03
C TYR A 181 -0.79 3.78 -0.49
N CYS A 182 -0.47 2.94 0.49
CA CYS A 182 -1.40 2.19 1.31
C CYS A 182 -1.24 2.57 2.78
N ILE A 183 -2.30 2.42 3.56
CA ILE A 183 -2.28 2.63 5.01
C ILE A 183 -2.01 1.32 5.74
N GLU A 184 -2.49 0.21 5.20
CA GLU A 184 -2.26 -1.13 5.75
C GLU A 184 -1.12 -1.81 4.98
N GLN A 185 -0.14 -2.35 5.71
CA GLN A 185 1.02 -3.04 5.14
C GLN A 185 0.61 -4.22 4.26
N ILE A 186 -0.33 -5.05 4.73
CA ILE A 186 -0.81 -6.23 4.00
C ILE A 186 -1.38 -5.83 2.63
N ALA A 187 -2.16 -4.74 2.59
CA ALA A 187 -2.71 -4.23 1.34
C ALA A 187 -1.59 -3.73 0.40
N ALA A 188 -0.56 -3.08 0.94
CA ALA A 188 0.62 -2.66 0.18
C ALA A 188 1.37 -3.85 -0.42
N GLU A 189 1.56 -4.92 0.36
CA GLU A 189 2.26 -6.15 -0.07
C GLU A 189 1.48 -6.90 -1.14
N GLU A 190 0.15 -6.97 -1.03
CA GLU A 190 -0.72 -7.53 -2.07
C GLU A 190 -0.67 -6.70 -3.35
N ALA A 191 -0.66 -5.37 -3.22
CA ALA A 191 -0.55 -4.46 -4.35
C ALA A 191 0.83 -4.55 -5.04
N ALA A 192 1.93 -4.58 -4.28
CA ALA A 192 3.28 -4.78 -4.80
C ALA A 192 3.40 -6.12 -5.55
N ARG A 193 2.77 -7.17 -5.03
CA ARG A 193 2.68 -8.48 -5.70
C ARG A 193 1.92 -8.39 -7.03
N ALA A 194 0.84 -7.62 -7.07
CA ALA A 194 0.09 -7.39 -8.31
C ALA A 194 0.92 -6.60 -9.33
N VAL A 195 1.65 -5.56 -8.90
CA VAL A 195 2.59 -4.78 -9.72
C VAL A 195 3.67 -5.68 -10.29
N TYR A 196 4.29 -6.53 -9.46
CA TYR A 196 5.28 -7.53 -9.89
C TYR A 196 4.74 -8.40 -11.04
N CYS A 197 3.58 -9.04 -10.84
CA CYS A 197 2.98 -9.93 -11.84
C CYS A 197 2.65 -9.19 -13.13
N ASN A 198 2.10 -7.97 -13.02
CA ASN A 198 1.76 -7.15 -14.18
C ASN A 198 3.02 -6.73 -14.95
N HIS A 199 4.05 -6.25 -14.25
CA HIS A 199 5.30 -5.83 -14.88
C HIS A 199 5.98 -7.00 -15.60
N PHE A 200 6.04 -8.18 -14.95
CA PHE A 200 6.54 -9.40 -15.58
C PHE A 200 5.81 -9.75 -16.87
N SER A 201 4.48 -9.68 -16.87
CA SER A 201 3.69 -10.02 -18.06
C SER A 201 3.91 -9.10 -19.26
N ASN A 202 4.43 -7.90 -19.00
CA ASN A 202 4.70 -6.86 -19.99
C ASN A 202 6.20 -6.67 -20.27
N LEU A 203 7.07 -7.42 -19.59
CA LEU A 203 8.51 -7.36 -19.79
C LEU A 203 8.80 -7.86 -21.21
N TYR A 204 8.93 -6.93 -22.16
CA TYR A 204 9.21 -7.23 -23.56
C TYR A 204 10.66 -7.67 -23.76
N CYS A 205 11.55 -7.30 -22.83
CA CYS A 205 12.91 -7.79 -22.86
C CYS A 205 12.90 -9.31 -22.77
N GLU A 206 13.65 -9.93 -23.67
CA GLU A 206 13.82 -11.34 -23.60
C GLU A 206 14.64 -11.60 -22.33
N ILE A 207 14.04 -12.28 -21.35
CA ILE A 207 14.62 -12.72 -20.08
C ILE A 207 16.11 -13.21 -20.17
N HIS A 208 16.60 -13.56 -21.35
CA HIS A 208 18.01 -13.86 -21.61
C HIS A 208 18.98 -12.66 -21.46
N GLU A 209 18.46 -11.43 -21.54
CA GLU A 209 19.19 -10.16 -21.34
C GLU A 209 19.38 -9.81 -19.86
N ILE A 210 18.73 -10.53 -18.94
CA ILE A 210 18.98 -10.42 -17.50
C ILE A 210 20.39 -10.99 -17.24
N GLY A 211 21.38 -10.10 -17.36
CA GLY A 211 22.79 -10.36 -17.17
C GLY A 211 23.14 -10.72 -15.73
N GLU A 212 24.31 -11.32 -15.59
CA GLU A 212 24.94 -11.85 -14.37
C GLU A 212 24.60 -11.06 -13.11
N THR A 213 23.83 -11.65 -12.18
CA THR A 213 24.08 -11.39 -10.76
C THR A 213 25.19 -12.35 -10.33
N TRP A 214 26.35 -11.78 -10.02
CA TRP A 214 27.63 -12.49 -9.83
C TRP A 214 27.66 -13.39 -8.59
N ALA A 215 26.55 -13.50 -7.86
CA ALA A 215 26.46 -14.15 -6.56
C ALA A 215 25.11 -14.86 -6.34
N ALA A 216 24.46 -15.36 -7.40
CA ALA A 216 23.27 -16.19 -7.16
C ALA A 216 23.66 -17.40 -6.28
N PRO A 217 22.89 -17.72 -5.24
CA PRO A 217 23.18 -18.84 -4.34
C PRO A 217 23.26 -20.17 -5.11
N ASP A 218 23.89 -21.19 -4.50
CA ASP A 218 23.99 -22.58 -4.99
C ASP A 218 22.59 -23.27 -5.03
N ILE A 219 21.61 -22.67 -5.71
CA ILE A 219 20.32 -23.30 -5.95
C ILE A 219 20.48 -24.40 -7.00
N ASN A 220 20.15 -25.63 -6.62
CA ASN A 220 20.03 -26.72 -7.59
C ASN A 220 18.73 -26.56 -8.39
N LEU A 221 18.80 -25.77 -9.47
CA LEU A 221 17.66 -25.46 -10.33
C LEU A 221 17.01 -26.70 -10.91
N ARG A 222 17.77 -27.76 -11.19
CA ARG A 222 17.21 -29.02 -11.69
C ARG A 222 16.29 -29.66 -10.67
N THR A 223 16.75 -29.75 -9.41
CA THR A 223 15.92 -30.25 -8.30
C THR A 223 14.69 -29.37 -8.07
N TRP A 224 14.84 -28.05 -8.16
CA TRP A 224 13.70 -27.13 -8.02
C TRP A 224 12.67 -27.30 -9.14
N VAL A 225 13.12 -27.45 -10.39
CA VAL A 225 12.28 -27.74 -11.57
C VAL A 225 11.54 -29.07 -11.44
N GLU A 226 12.24 -30.13 -11.03
CA GLU A 226 11.67 -31.45 -10.80
C GLU A 226 10.60 -31.43 -9.69
N THR A 227 10.89 -30.74 -8.58
CA THR A 227 9.99 -30.59 -7.43
C THR A 227 8.69 -29.88 -7.84
N ASN A 228 8.81 -28.81 -8.62
CA ASN A 228 7.68 -28.01 -9.10
C ASN A 228 7.02 -28.56 -10.38
N LYS A 229 7.55 -29.66 -10.93
CA LYS A 229 7.05 -30.32 -12.17
C LYS A 229 6.96 -29.35 -13.35
N ILE A 230 7.96 -28.50 -13.50
CA ILE A 230 8.00 -27.47 -14.55
C ILE A 230 8.52 -28.10 -15.84
N THR A 231 7.81 -27.85 -16.94
CA THR A 231 8.31 -28.17 -18.29
C THR A 231 9.15 -27.01 -18.78
N VAL A 232 10.45 -27.25 -19.03
CA VAL A 232 11.34 -26.24 -19.61
C VAL A 232 11.38 -26.45 -21.11
N ASP A 233 10.94 -25.44 -21.87
CA ASP A 233 11.01 -25.42 -23.33
C ASP A 233 12.48 -25.23 -23.72
N ALA A 234 13.21 -26.33 -23.87
CA ALA A 234 14.62 -26.31 -24.26
C ALA A 234 14.75 -25.76 -25.70
N ILE A 235 15.19 -24.52 -25.83
CA ILE A 235 15.55 -23.92 -27.12
C ILE A 235 16.92 -23.27 -26.97
N PHE A 236 17.98 -24.08 -26.87
CA PHE A 236 19.33 -23.62 -27.21
C PHE A 236 20.04 -24.78 -27.89
N SER A 237 20.55 -24.54 -29.10
CA SER A 237 21.33 -25.52 -29.81
C SER A 237 22.65 -25.71 -29.07
N GLU A 238 22.99 -26.95 -28.72
CA GLU A 238 24.26 -27.35 -28.09
C GLU A 238 25.53 -26.91 -28.88
N ASP A 239 25.36 -26.38 -30.10
CA ASP A 239 26.42 -26.17 -31.09
C ASP A 239 27.09 -24.78 -31.10
N GLN A 240 26.71 -23.83 -30.25
CA GLN A 240 27.47 -22.58 -30.13
C GLN A 240 28.61 -22.74 -29.11
N GLY A 241 29.69 -23.39 -29.56
CA GLY A 241 30.93 -23.63 -28.82
C GLY A 241 31.73 -22.37 -28.49
N GLY A 242 31.15 -21.48 -27.70
CA GLY A 242 31.80 -20.35 -27.05
C GLY A 242 31.62 -20.45 -25.54
N TRP A 243 32.71 -20.80 -24.85
CA TRP A 243 32.97 -20.75 -23.41
C TRP A 243 31.94 -20.01 -22.53
N GLY A 244 31.26 -20.76 -21.65
CA GLY A 244 30.49 -20.30 -20.47
C GLY A 244 29.11 -19.74 -20.84
N ASP A 245 27.99 -20.39 -20.57
CA ASP A 245 27.54 -20.84 -19.27
C ASP A 245 26.23 -21.64 -19.45
N HIS A 246 26.31 -22.97 -19.41
CA HIS A 246 25.13 -23.84 -19.56
C HIS A 246 24.09 -23.62 -18.45
N GLU A 247 24.52 -23.16 -17.28
CA GLU A 247 23.62 -22.88 -16.16
C GLU A 247 22.84 -21.60 -16.41
N ARG A 248 23.51 -20.54 -16.90
CA ARG A 248 22.83 -19.32 -17.37
C ARG A 248 21.81 -19.62 -18.46
N GLN A 249 22.19 -20.36 -19.50
CA GLN A 249 21.23 -20.73 -20.56
C GLN A 249 20.02 -21.47 -19.98
N TYR A 250 20.25 -22.39 -19.03
CA TYR A 250 19.17 -23.11 -18.35
C TYR A 250 18.28 -22.18 -17.50
N ARG A 251 18.86 -21.24 -16.75
CA ARG A 251 18.14 -20.20 -15.99
C ARG A 251 17.24 -19.39 -16.91
N CYS A 252 17.78 -18.88 -18.02
CA CYS A 252 17.02 -18.12 -19.00
C CYS A 252 15.89 -18.94 -19.62
N SER A 253 16.15 -20.19 -20.04
CA SER A 253 15.11 -21.09 -20.55
C SER A 253 14.01 -21.36 -19.53
N LEU A 254 14.36 -21.56 -18.27
CA LEU A 254 13.42 -21.80 -17.20
C LEU A 254 12.53 -20.58 -16.96
N LEU A 255 13.12 -19.40 -16.77
CA LEU A 255 12.40 -18.15 -16.60
C LEU A 255 11.48 -17.86 -17.80
N MET A 256 11.95 -18.05 -19.05
CA MET A 256 11.12 -17.92 -20.26
C MET A 256 9.96 -18.92 -20.30
N SER A 257 10.20 -20.17 -19.89
CA SER A 257 9.17 -21.22 -19.86
C SER A 257 8.07 -20.87 -18.86
N LEU A 258 8.47 -20.46 -17.64
CA LEU A 258 7.54 -19.99 -16.61
C LEU A 258 6.73 -18.78 -17.07
N HIS A 259 7.38 -17.81 -17.73
CA HIS A 259 6.72 -16.65 -18.30
C HIS A 259 5.70 -17.02 -19.40
N ARG A 260 6.11 -17.82 -20.40
CA ARG A 260 5.22 -18.27 -21.50
C ARG A 260 4.02 -19.07 -21.00
N GLN A 261 4.24 -19.91 -19.99
CA GLN A 261 3.20 -20.71 -19.36
C GLN A 261 2.35 -19.90 -18.36
N LYS A 262 2.64 -18.60 -18.17
CA LYS A 262 1.96 -17.70 -17.22
C LYS A 262 2.00 -18.23 -15.77
N GLN A 263 3.07 -18.96 -15.41
CA GLN A 263 3.29 -19.48 -14.06
C GLN A 263 3.94 -18.43 -13.15
N PHE A 264 3.31 -17.26 -13.02
CA PHE A 264 3.91 -16.09 -12.34
C PHE A 264 4.25 -16.31 -10.86
N ASN A 265 3.51 -17.19 -10.16
CA ASN A 265 3.84 -17.55 -8.78
C ASN A 265 5.18 -18.29 -8.67
N LEU A 266 5.41 -19.27 -9.56
CA LEU A 266 6.67 -20.02 -9.62
C LEU A 266 7.80 -19.15 -10.17
N LEU A 267 7.49 -18.25 -11.10
CA LEU A 267 8.43 -17.26 -11.61
C LEU A 267 8.94 -16.36 -10.48
N ARG A 268 8.05 -15.86 -9.63
CA ARG A 268 8.42 -15.09 -8.43
C ARG A 268 9.23 -15.91 -7.45
N GLU A 269 8.78 -17.11 -7.11
CA GLU A 269 9.53 -17.98 -6.20
C GLU A 269 10.97 -18.22 -6.72
N LEU A 270 11.13 -18.52 -8.01
CA LEU A 270 12.45 -18.68 -8.61
C LEU A 270 13.26 -17.37 -8.55
N TRP A 271 12.62 -16.24 -8.81
CA TRP A 271 13.24 -14.93 -8.76
C TRP A 271 13.78 -14.60 -7.37
N ASP A 272 12.97 -14.87 -6.33
CA ASP A 272 13.33 -14.71 -4.93
C ASP A 272 14.49 -15.65 -4.55
N GLN A 273 14.46 -16.90 -5.01
CA GLN A 273 15.53 -17.89 -4.78
C GLN A 273 16.85 -17.53 -5.48
N LEU A 274 16.78 -16.80 -6.59
CA LEU A 274 17.95 -16.28 -7.30
C LEU A 274 18.46 -14.97 -6.68
N GLU A 275 17.83 -14.50 -5.58
CA GLU A 275 18.15 -13.26 -4.88
C GLU A 275 18.10 -12.03 -5.80
N TYR A 276 17.23 -12.07 -6.82
CA TYR A 276 17.01 -10.91 -7.66
C TYR A 276 16.19 -9.85 -6.93
N SER A 277 16.50 -8.58 -7.23
CA SER A 277 15.72 -7.44 -6.79
C SER A 277 14.24 -7.61 -7.14
N PRO A 278 13.30 -7.35 -6.22
CA PRO A 278 11.87 -7.48 -6.51
C PRO A 278 11.47 -6.50 -7.62
N LEU A 279 10.57 -6.89 -8.53
CA LEU A 279 10.02 -5.97 -9.55
C LEU A 279 8.90 -5.07 -9.03
N GLY A 280 8.33 -5.41 -7.88
CA GLY A 280 7.40 -4.58 -7.14
C GLY A 280 7.66 -4.77 -5.65
N PHE A 281 7.76 -3.67 -4.91
CA PHE A 281 8.14 -3.71 -3.50
C PHE A 281 7.39 -2.65 -2.69
N VAL A 282 7.48 -2.79 -1.37
CA VAL A 282 6.86 -1.88 -0.41
C VAL A 282 7.97 -1.16 0.34
N HIS A 283 7.84 0.16 0.46
CA HIS A 283 8.70 0.98 1.29
C HIS A 283 7.85 1.63 2.39
N GLU A 284 8.25 1.44 3.65
CA GLU A 284 7.59 2.04 4.81
C GLU A 284 8.06 3.48 4.99
N CYS A 285 7.14 4.43 4.94
CA CYS A 285 7.41 5.83 5.24
C CYS A 285 6.82 6.18 6.60
N VAL A 286 7.68 6.62 7.52
CA VAL A 286 7.26 7.11 8.84
C VAL A 286 7.12 8.63 8.77
N ILE A 287 5.93 9.12 9.10
CA ILE A 287 5.62 10.55 9.05
C ILE A 287 6.34 11.26 10.20
N ASP A 288 7.08 12.32 9.89
CA ASP A 288 7.90 13.07 10.86
C ASP A 288 7.23 14.38 11.34
N ARG A 289 6.21 14.85 10.61
CA ARG A 289 5.52 16.13 10.84
C ARG A 289 4.04 16.04 10.47
N PRO A 290 3.17 16.88 11.06
CA PRO A 290 1.78 16.94 10.64
C PRO A 290 1.65 17.28 9.15
N CYS A 291 0.93 16.44 8.41
CA CYS A 291 0.67 16.62 6.98
C CYS A 291 -0.64 15.93 6.59
N TYR A 292 -0.91 15.81 5.29
CA TYR A 292 -2.07 15.11 4.77
C TYR A 292 -1.67 14.07 3.72
N LEU A 293 -2.34 12.94 3.67
CA LEU A 293 -2.21 11.96 2.59
C LEU A 293 -3.28 12.24 1.51
N ARG A 294 -2.82 12.47 0.28
CA ARG A 294 -3.68 12.65 -0.90
C ARG A 294 -3.49 11.49 -1.85
N LEU A 295 -4.48 10.60 -1.88
CA LEU A 295 -4.53 9.49 -2.82
C LEU A 295 -5.12 9.95 -4.16
N SER A 296 -4.50 9.55 -5.27
CA SER A 296 -4.87 9.86 -6.66
C SER A 296 -6.31 9.41 -6.99
N ASN A 297 -6.76 8.34 -6.35
CA ASN A 297 -8.12 7.81 -6.48
C ASN A 297 -9.17 8.64 -5.71
N HIS A 298 -8.76 9.54 -4.81
CA HIS A 298 -9.66 10.56 -4.31
C HIS A 298 -9.78 11.64 -5.38
N HIS A 299 -10.81 11.52 -6.21
CA HIS A 299 -11.25 12.60 -7.09
C HIS A 299 -11.59 13.85 -6.27
N VAL A 300 -10.59 14.67 -5.99
CA VAL A 300 -10.82 16.10 -5.76
C VAL A 300 -11.24 16.63 -7.12
N ARG A 301 -12.56 16.74 -7.34
CA ARG A 301 -13.08 17.51 -8.48
C ARG A 301 -12.50 18.92 -8.34
N THR A 302 -11.49 19.22 -9.15
CA THR A 302 -10.98 20.57 -9.38
C THR A 302 -12.07 21.45 -9.96
#